data_AF-A0A524F249-F1
#
_entry.id   AF-A0A524F249-F1
#
_cell.length_a   1.000
_cell.length_b   1.000
_cell.length_c   1.000
_cell.angle_alpha   90.00
_cell.angle_beta   90.00
_cell.angle_gamma   90.00
#
_symmetry.space_group_name_H-M   'P 1'
#
loop_
_entity.id
_entity.type
_entity.pdbx_description
1 polymer ?
#
loop_
_entity_poly.entity_id
_entity_poly.type
_entity_poly.pdbx_seq_one_letter_code
_entity_poly.pdbx_strand_id
1 'polypeptide(L)' 'MDQKTEQIYENTSTIGSLKEYVVKEKRTVKDLLHDLNLDDKYFAILVDGKKASLDTVIETGQSIVVLPRIAGG' A
#
# COMPACT_ATOMS: atom_id res chain seq x y z
N MET A 1 -0.06 -10.94 11.74
CA MET A 1 0.00 -9.49 11.52
C MET A 1 0.92 -8.96 12.59
N ASP A 2 2.15 -8.63 12.18
CA ASP A 2 3.24 -8.25 13.06
C ASP A 2 3.02 -6.84 13.62
N GLN A 3 3.28 -6.66 14.92
CA GLN A 3 3.14 -5.38 15.63
C GLN A 3 4.04 -4.25 15.05
N LYS A 4 5.01 -4.60 14.19
CA LYS A 4 5.92 -3.68 13.53
C LYS A 4 5.24 -2.93 12.38
N THR A 5 4.31 -3.55 11.67
CA THR A 5 3.68 -2.98 10.46
C THR A 5 2.71 -1.85 10.82
N GLU A 6 2.04 -1.95 11.98
CA GLU A 6 1.14 -0.89 12.51
C GLU A 6 1.87 0.38 12.96
N GLN A 7 3.17 0.29 13.28
CA GLN A 7 3.97 1.47 13.61
C GLN A 7 4.40 2.25 12.36
N ILE A 8 4.48 1.59 11.21
CA ILE A 8 4.98 2.17 9.96
C ILE A 8 3.82 2.63 9.05
N TYR A 9 2.66 1.98 9.17
CA TYR A 9 1.47 2.27 8.40
C TYR A 9 0.27 2.45 9.32
N GLU A 10 -0.44 3.56 9.14
CA GLU A 10 -1.73 3.76 9.78
C GLU A 10 -2.83 3.40 8.79
N ASN A 11 -3.63 2.38 9.09
CA ASN A 11 -4.82 2.10 8.28
C ASN A 11 -5.86 3.18 8.55
N THR A 12 -6.15 4.00 7.53
CA THR A 12 -7.11 5.11 7.65
C THR A 12 -8.51 4.69 7.25
N SER A 13 -8.64 3.70 6.37
CA SER A 13 -9.93 3.22 5.89
C SER A 13 -9.84 1.81 5.31
N THR A 14 -10.89 1.03 5.54
CA THR A 14 -11.10 -0.29 4.92
C THR A 14 -12.53 -0.36 4.40
N ILE A 15 -12.70 -0.39 3.08
CA ILE A 15 -14.00 -0.45 2.41
C ILE A 15 -14.01 -1.67 1.49
N GLY A 16 -14.63 -2.77 1.95
CA GLY A 16 -14.60 -4.04 1.23
C GLY A 16 -13.17 -4.55 1.05
N SER A 17 -12.73 -4.68 -0.21
CA SER A 17 -11.37 -5.09 -0.58
C SER A 17 -10.37 -3.93 -0.75
N LEU A 18 -10.83 -2.68 -0.63
CA LEU A 18 -9.98 -1.49 -0.67
C LEU A 18 -9.41 -1.23 0.73
N LYS A 19 -8.09 -1.10 0.79
CA LYS A 19 -7.39 -0.70 2.02
C LYS A 19 -6.58 0.56 1.76
N GLU A 20 -6.77 1.56 2.62
CA GLU A 20 -5.99 2.79 2.61
C GLU A 20 -5.05 2.84 3.81
N TYR A 21 -3.84 3.32 3.57
CA TYR A 21 -2.78 3.43 4.55
C TYR A 21 -2.10 4.80 4.43
N VAL A 22 -1.73 5.39 5.56
CA VAL A 22 -0.84 6.56 5.60
C VAL A 22 0.54 6.13 6.05
N VAL A 23 1.56 6.56 5.32
CA VAL A 23 2.96 6.24 5.61
C VAL A 23 3.51 7.12 6.72
N LYS A 24 4.15 6.51 7.71
CA LYS A 24 4.86 7.23 8.79
C LYS A 24 6.35 7.37 8.53
N GLU A 25 6.95 6.48 7.75
CA GLU A 25 8.38 6.47 7.44
C GLU A 25 8.65 6.27 5.94
N LYS A 26 9.57 7.07 5.39
CA LYS A 26 9.96 7.02 3.98
C LYS A 26 10.45 5.64 3.55
N ARG A 27 9.87 5.10 2.48
CA ARG A 27 10.19 3.76 1.95
C ARG A 27 9.66 3.55 0.54
N THR A 28 9.92 2.39 -0.06
CA THR A 28 9.39 2.08 -1.40
C THR A 28 8.07 1.32 -1.34
N VAL A 29 7.31 1.37 -2.44
CA VAL A 29 6.12 0.51 -2.65
C VAL A 29 6.47 -0.97 -2.54
N LYS A 30 7.66 -1.37 -3.01
CA LYS A 30 8.15 -2.74 -2.87
C LYS A 30 8.23 -3.17 -1.40
N ASP A 31 8.80 -2.32 -0.55
CA ASP A 31 8.94 -2.63 0.87
C ASP A 31 7.56 -2.72 1.55
N LEU A 32 6.61 -1.87 1.16
CA LEU A 32 5.22 -1.94 1.63
C LEU A 32 4.57 -3.27 1.31
N LEU A 33 4.63 -3.68 0.04
CA LEU A 33 4.02 -4.92 -0.41
C LEU A 33 4.62 -6.13 0.31
N HIS A 34 5.94 -6.13 0.47
CA HIS A 34 6.64 -7.17 1.21
C HIS A 34 6.21 -7.23 2.69
N ASP A 35 6.10 -6.08 3.37
CA ASP A 35 5.65 -6.01 4.77
C ASP A 35 4.20 -6.44 4.96
N LEU A 36 3.34 -6.15 3.99
CA LEU A 36 1.94 -6.58 3.99
C LEU A 36 1.75 -8.02 3.48
N ASN A 37 2.83 -8.67 3.06
CA ASN A 37 2.83 -9.99 2.40
C ASN A 37 1.87 -10.03 1.20
N LEU A 38 1.90 -8.98 0.39
CA LEU A 38 1.11 -8.80 -0.82
C LEU A 38 2.00 -8.90 -2.06
N ASP A 39 1.45 -9.44 -3.14
CA ASP A 39 2.15 -9.64 -4.41
C ASP A 39 1.59 -8.68 -5.47
N ASP A 40 2.47 -7.92 -6.14
CA ASP A 40 2.11 -6.89 -7.12
C ASP A 40 1.43 -7.43 -8.38
N LYS A 41 1.49 -8.75 -8.58
CA LYS A 41 0.75 -9.44 -9.62
C LYS A 41 -0.76 -9.37 -9.40
N TYR A 42 -1.19 -9.40 -8.13
CA TYR A 42 -2.60 -9.45 -7.73
C TYR A 42 -3.11 -8.12 -7.21
N PHE A 43 -2.24 -7.14 -6.95
CA PHE A 43 -2.63 -5.85 -6.38
C PHE A 43 -2.10 -4.67 -7.20
N ALA A 44 -2.91 -3.62 -7.30
CA ALA A 44 -2.52 -2.32 -7.81
C ALA A 44 -2.33 -1.37 -6.64
N ILE A 45 -1.27 -0.55 -6.71
CA ILE A 45 -0.93 0.41 -5.67
C ILE A 45 -1.10 1.81 -6.23
N LEU A 46 -1.84 2.63 -5.50
CA LEU A 46 -1.99 4.05 -5.77
C LEU A 46 -1.32 4.82 -4.64
N VAL A 47 -0.44 5.76 -4.97
CA VAL A 47 0.15 6.72 -4.03
C VAL A 47 -0.43 8.09 -4.37
N ASP A 48 -1.09 8.72 -3.40
CA ASP A 48 -1.86 9.97 -3.58
C ASP A 48 -2.81 9.92 -4.80
N GLY A 49 -3.47 8.78 -4.97
CA GLY A 49 -4.41 8.53 -6.08
C GLY A 49 -3.77 8.25 -7.44
N LYS A 50 -2.44 8.21 -7.55
CA LYS A 50 -1.72 7.90 -8.80
C LYS A 50 -1.10 6.52 -8.75
N LYS A 51 -1.18 5.77 -9.86
CA LYS A 51 -0.55 4.45 -9.97
C LYS A 51 0.95 4.55 -9.74
N ALA A 52 1.44 3.77 -8.78
CA ALA A 52 2.86 3.72 -8.42
C ALA A 52 3.50 2.41 -8.90
N SER A 53 4.80 2.46 -9.15
CA SER A 53 5.62 1.28 -9.44
C SER A 53 6.30 0.79 -8.17
N LEU A 54 6.87 -0.42 -8.19
CA LEU A 54 7.57 -0.98 -7.03
C LEU A 54 8.70 -0.09 -6.52
N ASP A 55 9.42 0.56 -7.43
CA ASP A 55 10.54 1.46 -7.12
C ASP A 55 10.09 2.87 -6.72
N THR A 56 8.78 3.15 -6.74
CA THR A 56 8.27 4.45 -6.31
C THR A 56 8.52 4.63 -4.82
N VAL A 57 9.22 5.71 -4.50
CA VAL A 57 9.46 6.15 -3.12
C VAL A 57 8.18 6.82 -2.60
N ILE A 58 7.74 6.36 -1.43
CA ILE A 58 6.63 6.89 -0.67
C ILE A 58 7.23 7.69 0.49
N GLU A 59 6.93 8.98 0.50
CA GLU A 59 7.30 9.92 1.55
C GLU A 59 6.35 9.82 2.75
N THR A 60 6.79 10.28 3.91
CA THR A 60 5.93 10.35 5.11
C THR A 60 4.72 11.24 4.87
N GLY A 61 3.55 10.79 5.32
CA GLY A 61 2.27 11.49 5.21
C GLY A 61 1.51 11.24 3.89
N GLN A 62 2.10 10.54 2.92
CA GLN A 62 1.40 10.18 1.69
C GLN A 62 0.36 9.09 1.94
N SER A 63 -0.76 9.17 1.20
CA SER A 63 -1.79 8.14 1.22
C SER A 63 -1.48 7.05 0.21
N ILE A 64 -1.64 5.81 0.63
CA ILE A 64 -1.50 4.62 -0.18
C ILE A 64 -2.82 3.87 -0.22
N VAL A 65 -3.31 3.62 -1.42
CA VAL A 65 -4.47 2.74 -1.64
C VAL A 65 -4.00 1.45 -2.28
N VAL A 66 -4.36 0.34 -1.65
CA VAL A 66 -4.12 -1.01 -2.15
C VAL A 66 -5.42 -1.57 -2.68
N LEU A 67 -5.44 -1.92 -3.97
CA LEU A 67 -6.59 -2.47 -4.67
C LEU A 67 -6.27 -3.84 -5.24
N PRO A 68 -7.15 -4.85 -5.11
CA PRO A 68 -6.98 -6.08 -5.88
C PRO A 68 -7.08 -5.76 -7.38
N ARG A 69 -6.18 -6.31 -8.18
CA ARG A 69 -6.31 -6.33 -9.64
C ARG A 69 -7.45 -7.27 -9.98
N ILE A 70 -8.62 -6.69 -10.18
CA ILE A 70 -9.75 -7.41 -10.75
C ILE A 70 -9.48 -7.50 -12.25
N ALA A 71 -8.97 -8.64 -12.70
CA ALA A 71 -9.01 -9.00 -14.11
C ALA A 71 -10.49 -9.24 -14.46
N GLY A 72 -11.20 -8.17 -14.82
CA GLY A 72 -12.51 -8.30 -15.45
C GLY A 72 -12.32 -9.05 -16.77
N GLY A 73 -12.93 -10.22 -16.87
CA GLY A 73 -13.02 -10.98 -18.12
C GLY A 73 -13.88 -10.28 -19.16
#